data_AF-A0A2I0Q6Y8-F1
#
_entry.id   AF-A0A2I0Q6Y8-F1
#
_cell.length_a   1.000
_cell.length_b   1.000
_cell.length_c   1.000
_cell.angle_alpha   90.00
_cell.angle_beta   90.00
_cell.angle_gamma   90.00
#
_symmetry.space_group_name_H-M   'P 1'
#
loop_
_entity.id
_entity.type
_entity.pdbx_description
1 polymer ?
#
loop_
_entity_poly.entity_id
_entity_poly.type
_entity_poly.pdbx_seq_one_letter_code
_entity_poly.pdbx_strand_id
1 'polypeptide(L)'
;MTIYIIDGNSYIHRAYHAIQNLTTSKGEQVNAVFGFTKMLLKILRTYKPDYIAVCMDYPAPTFRHKEFSEYKAHRKKTAEELKNQFPLVKKIISAFNIKIFEKEGYEADDLIATLSEKVKNKGIDVVIVTSDKDAFQLVDKNVKVLNEPKNILYDKEEVVKKLGVGPENVVDYLALAGDSSDNVPGIPGIGEKTAAKLISEFGNLENIFTNIPKIKGKLGTLITEHSDSAVLSKKLVTLVKDTPDPTGEMELEQLKIKEPDNEKLLNILKQLEFYSLIKLLVKEEKAELSDFQIANNDEQIKNIFNIIKDSDKLSFFISPVGIALQPEKNKAFYVPLSEVTEELTLIYHKQTKTVPASEIFGHLKPIFENNKILKITHGAKNQFTVLEKYGILIPENIFDTEIASYLLNPSGKNHSLSDISIEHLGIKIDTYEGNYENLEISEAKNIFCKKTDVMIKSYEILQEKLHSLKLLSLFNDIEMPLTKVLYKMEDAGIKIDETYFKKLSDEFNGELNKLEKIIFSTAGEQFNINSPKQLARILFDKMGLTPVKKIKTGFSTGEEVLTILAETSELPKIILEYREISKLKST
;
A
#
# COMPACT_ATOMS: atom_id res chain seq x y z
N MET A 1 29.18 13.79 1.63
CA MET A 1 28.62 12.59 2.27
C MET A 1 27.55 13.05 3.24
N THR A 2 26.42 12.34 3.30
CA THR A 2 25.28 12.76 4.12
C THR A 2 24.77 11.60 4.98
N ILE A 3 24.51 11.88 6.26
CA ILE A 3 23.77 10.97 7.15
C ILE A 3 22.32 11.44 7.32
N TYR A 4 21.39 10.50 7.31
CA TYR A 4 20.00 10.73 7.71
C TYR A 4 19.76 10.09 9.08
N ILE A 5 19.43 10.91 10.09
CA ILE A 5 19.13 10.44 11.45
C ILE A 5 17.62 10.56 11.66
N ILE A 6 16.93 9.43 11.79
CA ILE A 6 15.48 9.37 11.89
C ILE A 6 15.07 9.32 13.36
N ASP A 7 14.14 10.20 13.73
CA ASP A 7 13.38 10.13 14.98
C ASP A 7 12.33 9.00 14.87
N GLY A 8 12.67 7.84 15.43
CA GLY A 8 11.87 6.64 15.34
C GLY A 8 10.52 6.79 16.05
N ASN A 9 10.49 7.43 17.21
CA ASN A 9 9.28 7.56 18.02
C ASN A 9 8.26 8.47 17.32
N SER A 10 8.70 9.64 16.83
CA SER A 10 7.85 10.56 16.07
C SER A 10 7.27 9.88 14.80
N TYR A 11 8.09 9.10 14.09
CA TYR A 11 7.65 8.37 12.91
C TYR A 11 6.64 7.27 13.22
N ILE A 12 6.85 6.48 14.27
CA ILE A 12 5.92 5.43 14.69
C ILE A 12 4.56 6.01 15.09
N HIS A 13 4.55 7.05 15.93
CA HIS A 13 3.32 7.72 16.33
C HIS A 13 2.59 8.32 15.13
N ARG A 14 3.30 8.95 14.19
CA ARG A 14 2.71 9.48 12.96
C ARG A 14 2.10 8.37 12.12
N ALA A 15 2.81 7.28 11.91
CA ALA A 15 2.33 6.14 11.14
C ALA A 15 1.05 5.54 11.76
N TYR A 16 1.00 5.42 13.08
CA TYR A 16 -0.16 4.94 13.82
C TYR A 16 -1.40 5.81 13.62
N HIS A 17 -1.25 7.14 13.67
CA HIS A 17 -2.39 8.05 13.52
C HIS A 17 -2.82 8.27 12.07
N ALA A 18 -1.90 8.14 11.12
CA ALA A 18 -2.18 8.33 9.69
C ALA A 18 -2.96 7.16 9.07
N ILE A 19 -2.76 5.94 9.57
CA ILE A 19 -3.37 4.72 9.04
C ILE A 19 -4.28 4.13 10.12
N GLN A 20 -5.59 4.11 9.90
CA GLN A 20 -6.54 3.53 10.84
C GLN A 20 -6.99 2.14 10.38
N ASN A 21 -7.30 1.25 11.34
CA ASN A 21 -7.93 -0.06 11.12
C ASN A 21 -7.18 -1.03 10.18
N LEU A 22 -5.83 -0.99 10.17
CA LEU A 22 -5.03 -2.02 9.49
C LEU A 22 -4.68 -3.14 10.48
N THR A 23 -5.29 -4.30 10.28
CA THR A 23 -5.08 -5.51 11.08
C THR A 23 -4.70 -6.69 10.19
N THR A 24 -3.97 -7.65 10.74
CA THR A 24 -3.74 -8.96 10.10
C THR A 24 -5.00 -9.82 10.13
N SER A 25 -5.01 -10.96 9.42
CA SER A 25 -6.07 -11.98 9.48
C SER A 25 -6.33 -12.51 10.90
N LYS A 26 -5.33 -12.41 11.79
CA LYS A 26 -5.43 -12.79 13.21
C LYS A 26 -6.00 -11.68 14.10
N GLY A 27 -6.33 -10.51 13.54
CA GLY A 27 -6.84 -9.36 14.27
C GLY A 27 -5.76 -8.50 14.94
N GLU A 28 -4.46 -8.75 14.69
CA GLU A 28 -3.38 -7.95 15.26
C GLU A 28 -3.26 -6.60 14.54
N GLN A 29 -3.26 -5.50 15.29
CA GLN A 29 -3.11 -4.16 14.71
C GLN A 29 -1.65 -3.89 14.31
N VAL A 30 -1.45 -3.56 13.03
CA VAL A 30 -0.12 -3.45 12.39
C VAL A 30 0.05 -2.17 11.57
N ASN A 31 -0.86 -1.22 11.73
CA ASN A 31 -0.89 0.06 11.02
C ASN A 31 0.39 0.91 11.17
N ALA A 32 0.96 1.01 12.37
CA ALA A 32 2.17 1.78 12.63
C ALA A 32 3.38 1.14 11.96
N VAL A 33 3.49 -0.19 12.01
CA VAL A 33 4.59 -0.93 11.35
C VAL A 33 4.56 -0.74 9.84
N PHE A 34 3.37 -0.84 9.23
CA PHE A 34 3.18 -0.62 7.80
C PHE A 34 3.55 0.80 7.38
N GLY A 35 3.01 1.81 8.09
CA GLY A 35 3.26 3.21 7.80
C GLY A 35 4.74 3.57 7.97
N PHE A 36 5.37 3.13 9.06
CA PHE A 36 6.80 3.34 9.30
C PHE A 36 7.65 2.75 8.18
N THR A 37 7.36 1.51 7.76
CA THR A 37 8.10 0.83 6.69
C THR A 37 7.99 1.60 5.37
N LYS A 38 6.80 2.11 5.03
CA LYS A 38 6.62 2.97 3.84
C LYS A 38 7.44 4.26 3.92
N MET A 39 7.40 4.93 5.07
CA MET A 39 8.11 6.19 5.27
C MET A 39 9.63 5.98 5.18
N LEU A 40 10.15 4.91 5.78
CA LEU A 40 11.55 4.52 5.69
C LEU A 40 11.97 4.26 4.23
N LEU A 41 11.18 3.47 3.50
CA LEU A 41 11.44 3.19 2.08
C LEU A 41 11.44 4.46 1.23
N LYS A 42 10.56 5.42 1.52
CA LYS A 42 10.55 6.71 0.84
C LYS A 42 11.85 7.47 1.10
N ILE A 43 12.33 7.51 2.35
CA ILE A 43 13.61 8.16 2.66
C ILE A 43 14.76 7.54 1.86
N LEU A 44 14.87 6.21 1.89
CA LEU A 44 15.94 5.47 1.20
C LEU A 44 15.92 5.70 -0.33
N ARG A 45 14.72 5.72 -0.94
CA ARG A 45 14.58 5.86 -2.40
C ARG A 45 14.71 7.29 -2.91
N THR A 46 14.13 8.24 -2.19
CA THR A 46 14.07 9.65 -2.61
C THR A 46 15.39 10.35 -2.33
N TYR A 47 15.93 10.20 -1.11
CA TYR A 47 17.09 10.98 -0.67
C TYR A 47 18.42 10.25 -0.82
N LYS A 48 18.39 8.91 -0.99
CA LYS A 48 19.58 8.05 -1.20
C LYS A 48 20.75 8.41 -0.25
N PRO A 49 20.58 8.23 1.08
CA PRO A 49 21.62 8.58 2.04
C PRO A 49 22.91 7.78 1.83
N ASP A 50 24.06 8.33 2.22
CA ASP A 50 25.30 7.55 2.36
C ASP A 50 25.28 6.75 3.68
N TYR A 51 24.74 7.38 4.73
CA TYR A 51 24.63 6.84 6.08
C TYR A 51 23.22 7.01 6.62
N ILE A 52 22.77 6.12 7.50
CA ILE A 52 21.46 6.17 8.12
C ILE A 52 21.48 5.61 9.55
N ALA A 53 20.69 6.23 10.42
CA ALA A 53 20.48 5.79 11.80
C ALA A 53 19.03 6.04 12.23
N VAL A 54 18.55 5.24 13.19
CA VAL A 54 17.26 5.48 13.86
C VAL A 54 17.51 5.64 15.36
N CYS A 55 17.06 6.75 15.93
CA CYS A 55 17.07 6.98 17.37
C CYS A 55 15.68 6.73 17.93
N MET A 56 15.60 6.05 19.08
CA MET A 56 14.34 5.71 19.74
C MET A 56 14.41 6.01 21.23
N ASP A 57 13.25 6.36 21.82
CA ASP A 57 13.17 6.53 23.27
C ASP A 57 13.31 5.18 23.97
N TYR A 58 13.96 5.22 25.14
CA TYR A 58 13.99 4.10 26.06
C TYR A 58 12.76 4.16 27.00
N PRO A 59 12.08 3.04 27.31
CA PRO A 59 10.86 3.04 28.13
C PRO A 59 11.16 3.22 29.64
N ALA A 60 11.86 4.30 30.01
CA ALA A 60 12.17 4.66 31.38
C ALA A 60 12.14 6.19 31.59
N PRO A 61 11.87 6.69 32.81
CA PRO A 61 11.93 8.12 33.10
C PRO A 61 13.31 8.71 32.82
N THR A 62 13.35 9.83 32.11
CA THR A 62 14.58 10.58 31.83
C THR A 62 14.95 11.52 32.97
N PHE A 63 16.13 12.15 32.88
CA PHE A 63 16.53 13.17 33.86
C PHE A 63 15.52 14.34 33.92
N ARG A 64 14.89 14.71 32.80
CA ARG A 64 13.84 15.75 32.76
C ARG A 64 12.64 15.41 33.65
N HIS A 65 12.20 14.15 33.66
CA HIS A 65 11.09 13.70 34.51
C HIS A 65 11.45 13.72 36.00
N LYS A 66 12.74 13.52 36.34
CA LYS A 66 13.24 13.60 37.72
C LYS A 66 13.33 15.05 38.20
N GLU A 67 13.64 15.97 37.30
CA GLU A 67 13.77 17.40 37.61
C GLU A 67 12.42 18.15 37.59
N PHE A 68 11.51 17.78 36.70
CA PHE A 68 10.17 18.35 36.60
C PHE A 68 9.12 17.26 36.36
N SER A 69 8.35 16.93 37.40
CA SER A 69 7.37 15.83 37.36
C SER A 69 6.21 16.05 36.38
N GLU A 70 5.89 17.30 36.05
CA GLU A 70 4.83 17.64 35.11
C GLU A 70 5.30 17.62 33.64
N TYR A 71 6.60 17.43 33.37
CA TYR A 71 7.14 17.29 32.01
C TYR A 71 6.44 16.13 31.28
N LYS A 72 5.88 16.42 30.10
CA LYS A 72 5.09 15.48 29.27
C LYS A 72 3.91 14.80 30.00
N ALA A 73 3.51 15.26 31.20
CA ALA A 73 2.49 14.61 32.02
C ALA A 73 1.08 14.62 31.38
N HIS A 74 0.81 15.61 30.53
CA HIS A 74 -0.46 15.72 29.80
C HIS A 74 -0.50 14.89 28.51
N ARG A 75 0.61 14.25 28.09
CA ARG A 75 0.59 13.35 26.93
C ARG A 75 -0.28 12.13 27.26
N LYS A 76 -1.23 11.82 26.37
CA LYS A 76 -2.01 10.59 26.47
C LYS A 76 -1.05 9.41 26.51
N LYS A 77 -1.28 8.47 27.43
CA LYS A 77 -0.52 7.22 27.48
C LYS A 77 -0.60 6.54 26.11
N THR A 78 0.54 6.05 25.62
CA THR A 78 0.61 5.26 24.40
C THR A 78 -0.36 4.09 24.50
N ALA A 79 -1.26 3.97 23.52
CA ALA A 79 -2.24 2.89 23.44
C ALA A 79 -1.52 1.52 23.44
N GLU A 80 -2.10 0.52 24.11
CA GLU A 80 -1.48 -0.83 24.19
C GLU A 80 -1.26 -1.43 22.80
N GLU A 81 -2.20 -1.18 21.88
CA GLU A 81 -2.12 -1.62 20.49
C GLU A 81 -0.94 -0.98 19.73
N LEU A 82 -0.52 0.23 20.12
CA LEU A 82 0.67 0.88 19.57
C LEU A 82 1.94 0.36 20.25
N LYS A 83 1.93 0.13 21.57
CA LYS A 83 3.09 -0.42 22.28
C LYS A 83 3.55 -1.75 21.70
N ASN A 84 2.61 -2.63 21.35
CA ASN A 84 2.88 -3.93 20.73
C ASN A 84 3.56 -3.84 19.35
N GLN A 85 3.49 -2.68 18.69
CA GLN A 85 4.08 -2.46 17.36
C GLN A 85 5.53 -1.96 17.41
N PHE A 86 6.00 -1.39 18.53
CA PHE A 86 7.40 -0.94 18.67
C PHE A 86 8.42 -2.07 18.43
N PRO A 87 8.28 -3.27 19.03
CA PRO A 87 9.19 -4.39 18.76
C PRO A 87 9.18 -4.83 17.28
N LEU A 88 8.03 -4.78 16.62
CA LEU A 88 7.90 -5.13 15.20
C LEU A 88 8.63 -4.12 14.31
N VAL A 89 8.53 -2.82 14.63
CA VAL A 89 9.28 -1.78 13.93
C VAL A 89 10.79 -1.97 14.09
N LYS A 90 11.27 -2.29 15.31
CA LYS A 90 12.69 -2.60 15.54
C LYS A 90 13.19 -3.78 14.71
N LYS A 91 12.37 -4.84 14.58
CA LYS A 91 12.67 -5.99 13.70
C LYS A 91 12.78 -5.57 12.24
N ILE A 92 11.86 -4.73 11.75
CA ILE A 92 11.92 -4.19 10.39
C ILE A 92 13.21 -3.37 10.19
N ILE A 93 13.52 -2.42 11.08
CA ILE A 93 14.74 -1.58 10.96
C ILE A 93 16.00 -2.46 10.92
N SER A 94 16.05 -3.49 11.76
CA SER A 94 17.15 -4.46 11.78
C SER A 94 17.24 -5.29 10.50
N ALA A 95 16.11 -5.68 9.90
CA ALA A 95 16.07 -6.38 8.61
C ALA A 95 16.51 -5.48 7.44
N PHE A 96 16.37 -4.16 7.56
CA PHE A 96 16.97 -3.18 6.65
C PHE A 96 18.48 -2.97 6.90
N ASN A 97 19.09 -3.69 7.85
CA ASN A 97 20.48 -3.51 8.28
C ASN A 97 20.80 -2.08 8.75
N ILE A 98 19.83 -1.40 9.37
CA ILE A 98 19.97 -0.05 9.92
C ILE A 98 20.22 -0.11 11.42
N LYS A 99 21.16 0.69 11.91
CA LYS A 99 21.49 0.76 13.34
C LYS A 99 20.43 1.54 14.12
N ILE A 100 19.98 0.95 15.23
CA ILE A 100 19.08 1.57 16.21
C ILE A 100 19.90 2.06 17.40
N PHE A 101 19.61 3.26 17.88
CA PHE A 101 20.17 3.84 19.10
C PHE A 101 19.05 4.08 20.12
N GLU A 102 19.24 3.55 21.32
CA GLU A 102 18.38 3.77 22.48
C GLU A 102 19.22 3.74 23.76
N LYS A 103 18.88 4.58 24.74
CA LYS A 103 19.64 4.69 25.99
C LYS A 103 18.73 5.04 27.16
N GLU A 104 18.84 4.29 28.25
CA GLU A 104 18.13 4.60 29.48
C GLU A 104 18.52 5.98 30.02
N GLY A 105 17.52 6.75 30.45
CA GLY A 105 17.71 8.08 31.04
C GLY A 105 17.74 9.25 30.06
N TYR A 106 17.75 8.98 28.74
CA TYR A 106 17.81 9.99 27.68
C TYR A 106 16.68 9.79 26.65
N GLU A 107 16.27 10.88 26.00
CA GLU A 107 15.26 10.84 24.93
C GLU A 107 15.92 10.61 23.57
N ALA A 108 15.13 10.18 22.58
CA ALA A 108 15.60 10.03 21.20
C ALA A 108 16.26 11.33 20.68
N ASP A 109 15.71 12.49 21.06
CA ASP A 109 16.23 13.81 20.66
C ASP A 109 17.64 14.09 21.19
N ASP A 110 17.96 13.65 22.41
CA ASP A 110 19.31 13.75 22.98
C ASP A 110 20.30 12.84 22.22
N LEU A 111 19.86 11.65 21.82
CA LEU A 111 20.66 10.74 21.01
C LEU A 111 20.91 11.30 19.61
N ILE A 112 19.90 11.92 19.00
CA ILE A 112 20.00 12.62 17.72
C ILE A 112 21.01 13.76 17.84
N ALA A 113 20.90 14.60 18.88
CA ALA A 113 21.82 15.71 19.13
C ALA A 113 23.27 15.22 19.26
N THR A 114 23.49 14.17 20.07
CA THR A 114 24.81 13.57 20.27
C THR A 114 25.38 12.98 18.98
N LEU A 115 24.57 12.23 18.23
CA LEU A 115 25.00 11.60 16.97
C LEU A 115 25.31 12.66 15.90
N SER A 116 24.49 13.70 15.81
CA SER A 116 24.69 14.82 14.89
C SER A 116 26.04 15.50 15.13
N GLU A 117 26.39 15.79 16.38
CA GLU A 117 27.65 16.44 16.72
C GLU A 117 28.86 15.54 16.40
N LYS A 118 28.78 14.25 16.74
CA LYS A 118 29.85 13.27 16.44
C LYS A 118 30.10 13.11 14.94
N VAL A 119 29.05 13.05 14.14
CA VAL A 119 29.16 12.86 12.68
C VAL A 119 29.61 14.16 12.00
N LYS A 120 29.11 15.31 12.45
CA LYS A 120 29.55 16.64 12.00
C LYS A 120 31.06 16.83 12.19
N ASN A 121 31.60 16.43 13.35
CA ASN A 121 33.03 16.51 13.64
C ASN A 121 33.91 15.62 12.73
N LYS A 122 33.31 14.69 11.98
CA LYS A 122 33.97 13.87 10.96
C LYS A 122 33.77 14.41 9.54
N GLY A 123 33.20 15.60 9.38
CA GLY A 123 33.02 16.27 8.08
C GLY A 123 31.87 15.74 7.23
N ILE A 124 30.87 15.10 7.84
CA ILE A 124 29.70 14.56 7.16
C ILE A 124 28.49 15.47 7.47
N ASP A 125 27.74 15.82 6.43
CA ASP A 125 26.51 16.61 6.59
C ASP A 125 25.40 15.76 7.20
N VAL A 126 24.60 16.36 8.08
CA VAL A 126 23.57 15.68 8.85
C VAL A 126 22.20 16.21 8.44
N VAL A 127 21.29 15.28 8.13
CA VAL A 127 19.86 15.56 7.95
C VAL A 127 19.10 14.84 9.05
N ILE A 128 18.57 15.59 10.01
CA ILE A 128 17.72 15.08 11.07
C ILE A 128 16.29 14.99 10.53
N VAL A 129 15.69 13.81 10.58
CA VAL A 129 14.34 13.58 10.04
C VAL A 129 13.34 13.54 11.19
N THR A 130 12.75 14.70 11.50
CA THR A 130 11.70 14.84 12.52
C THR A 130 10.75 15.99 12.17
N SER A 131 9.60 16.03 12.83
CA SER A 131 8.72 17.21 12.85
C SER A 131 8.85 18.05 14.11
N ASP A 132 9.66 17.60 15.07
CA ASP A 132 9.85 18.33 16.33
C ASP A 132 10.62 19.63 16.08
N LYS A 133 10.14 20.71 16.70
CA LYS A 133 10.76 22.04 16.63
C LYS A 133 12.02 22.11 17.49
N ASP A 134 12.16 21.25 18.48
CA ASP A 134 13.32 21.25 19.39
C ASP A 134 14.60 20.94 18.63
N ALA A 135 14.53 20.11 17.60
CA ALA A 135 15.66 19.80 16.71
C ALA A 135 16.19 21.04 15.95
N PHE A 136 15.44 22.14 15.85
CA PHE A 136 15.93 23.37 15.21
C PHE A 136 17.10 23.99 15.96
N GLN A 137 17.28 23.70 17.25
CA GLN A 137 18.46 24.14 18.01
C GLN A 137 19.78 23.51 17.53
N LEU A 138 19.70 22.46 16.71
CA LEU A 138 20.85 21.75 16.15
C LEU A 138 21.23 22.24 14.76
N VAL A 139 20.38 23.05 14.10
CA VAL A 139 20.59 23.49 12.72
C VAL A 139 21.80 24.42 12.63
N ASP A 140 22.73 24.08 11.75
CA ASP A 140 23.91 24.89 11.44
C ASP A 140 24.28 24.75 9.96
N LYS A 141 25.53 25.06 9.59
CA LYS A 141 26.00 24.91 8.19
C LYS A 141 25.96 23.46 7.70
N ASN A 142 26.18 22.50 8.61
CA ASN A 142 26.32 21.08 8.32
C ASN A 142 25.12 20.24 8.79
N VAL A 143 24.25 20.80 9.63
CA VAL A 143 23.06 20.13 10.16
C VAL A 143 21.79 20.80 9.67
N LYS A 144 20.88 20.01 9.07
CA LYS A 144 19.54 20.45 8.62
C LYS A 144 18.46 19.56 9.20
N VAL A 145 17.24 20.06 9.32
CA VAL A 145 16.07 19.28 9.79
C VAL A 145 15.08 19.09 8.64
N LEU A 146 14.75 17.84 8.31
CA LEU A 146 13.78 17.48 7.28
C LEU A 146 12.43 17.11 7.89
N ASN A 147 11.42 17.93 7.60
CA ASN A 147 10.02 17.57 7.82
C ASN A 147 9.48 16.89 6.54
N GLU A 148 9.69 15.59 6.45
CA GLU A 148 9.37 14.77 5.28
C GLU A 148 7.90 14.87 4.82
N PRO A 149 6.87 14.85 5.71
CA PRO A 149 5.47 14.97 5.27
C PRO A 149 5.14 16.28 4.58
N LYS A 150 5.75 17.39 5.03
CA LYS A 150 5.59 18.71 4.41
C LYS A 150 6.57 18.93 3.27
N ASN A 151 7.53 18.03 3.11
CA ASN A 151 8.66 18.15 2.18
C ASN A 151 9.41 19.48 2.35
N ILE A 152 9.64 19.89 3.60
CA ILE A 152 10.37 21.11 3.95
C ILE A 152 11.69 20.73 4.61
N LEU A 153 12.79 21.27 4.09
CA LEU A 153 14.12 21.17 4.68
C LEU A 153 14.45 22.49 5.39
N TYR A 154 14.56 22.43 6.71
CA TYR A 154 14.88 23.56 7.56
C TYR A 154 16.40 23.71 7.68
N ASP A 155 16.92 24.73 7.00
CA ASP A 155 18.23 25.32 7.27
C ASP A 155 18.08 26.59 8.12
N LYS A 156 19.18 27.34 8.32
CA LYS A 156 19.15 28.56 9.14
C LYS A 156 18.08 29.56 8.68
N GLU A 157 17.89 29.75 7.39
CA GLU A 157 16.94 30.73 6.85
C GLU A 157 15.48 30.28 7.06
N GLU A 158 15.19 29.01 6.79
CA GLU A 158 13.84 28.46 7.00
C GLU A 158 13.48 28.36 8.50
N VAL A 159 14.45 28.15 9.40
CA VAL A 159 14.22 28.25 10.86
C VAL A 159 13.83 29.68 11.26
N VAL A 160 14.57 30.69 10.79
CA VAL A 160 14.25 32.10 11.06
C VAL A 160 12.86 32.47 10.54
N LYS A 161 12.51 32.04 9.33
CA LYS A 161 11.19 32.25 8.75
C LYS A 161 10.07 31.57 9.55
N LYS A 162 10.35 30.40 10.14
CA LYS A 162 9.39 29.60 10.89
C LYS A 162 9.16 30.12 12.32
N LEU A 163 10.22 30.46 13.04
CA LEU A 163 10.18 30.82 14.47
C LEU A 163 10.41 32.32 14.75
N GLY A 164 10.92 33.08 13.78
CA GLY A 164 11.34 34.47 13.98
C GLY A 164 12.71 34.62 14.67
N VAL A 165 13.39 33.52 14.97
CA VAL A 165 14.71 33.48 15.63
C VAL A 165 15.64 32.50 14.92
N GLY A 166 16.96 32.72 15.03
CA GLY A 166 17.95 31.79 14.49
C GLY A 166 18.10 30.51 15.34
N PRO A 167 18.65 29.42 14.77
CA PRO A 167 18.94 28.17 15.47
C PRO A 167 19.65 28.36 16.82
N GLU A 168 20.61 29.30 16.88
CA GLU A 168 21.38 29.64 18.07
C GLU A 168 20.53 30.08 19.28
N ASN A 169 19.32 30.59 19.03
CA ASN A 169 18.43 31.16 20.05
C ASN A 169 17.15 30.34 20.25
N VAL A 170 17.01 29.17 19.60
CA VAL A 170 15.79 28.34 19.71
C VAL A 170 15.53 27.91 21.14
N VAL A 171 16.59 27.56 21.88
CA VAL A 171 16.48 27.17 23.30
C VAL A 171 15.93 28.31 24.15
N ASP A 172 16.49 29.52 24.00
CA ASP A 172 16.04 30.70 24.75
C ASP A 172 14.61 31.12 24.36
N TYR A 173 14.28 30.99 23.08
CA TYR A 173 12.93 31.20 22.57
C TYR A 173 11.91 30.27 23.23
N LEU A 174 12.20 28.96 23.29
CA LEU A 174 11.34 27.97 23.94
C LEU A 174 11.30 28.16 25.46
N ALA A 175 12.41 28.57 26.07
CA ALA A 175 12.48 28.88 27.50
C ALA A 175 11.54 30.03 27.89
N LEU A 176 11.34 31.00 27.01
CA LEU A 176 10.42 32.12 27.21
C LEU A 176 8.98 31.76 26.86
N ALA A 177 8.76 31.16 25.68
CA ALA A 177 7.43 30.89 25.14
C ALA A 177 6.74 29.67 25.77
N GLY A 178 7.53 28.75 26.32
CA GLY A 178 7.08 27.43 26.73
C GLY A 178 6.79 26.51 25.54
N ASP A 179 6.38 25.29 25.87
CA ASP A 179 5.88 24.32 24.91
C ASP A 179 4.74 23.49 25.48
N SER A 180 3.53 23.77 24.99
CA SER A 180 2.32 23.05 25.41
C SER A 180 2.34 21.57 25.04
N SER A 181 3.09 21.16 24.00
CA SER A 181 3.20 19.74 23.62
C SER A 181 3.86 18.92 24.73
N ASP A 182 4.89 19.50 25.33
CA ASP A 182 5.79 18.83 26.28
C ASP A 182 5.56 19.29 27.72
N ASN A 183 4.54 20.13 27.89
CA ASN A 183 4.22 20.80 29.14
C ASN A 183 5.41 21.58 29.71
N VAL A 184 6.18 22.23 28.84
CA VAL A 184 7.24 23.15 29.24
C VAL A 184 6.59 24.50 29.58
N PRO A 185 6.76 25.02 30.80
CA PRO A 185 5.92 26.11 31.32
C PRO A 185 6.19 27.47 30.67
N GLY A 186 7.45 27.78 30.33
CA GLY A 186 7.84 29.10 29.84
C GLY A 186 7.55 30.22 30.84
N ILE A 187 7.34 31.44 30.35
CA ILE A 187 6.86 32.58 31.15
C ILE A 187 5.37 32.80 30.84
N PRO A 188 4.47 32.67 31.83
CA PRO A 188 3.05 32.97 31.64
C PRO A 188 2.82 34.34 31.02
N GLY A 189 2.05 34.38 29.92
CA GLY A 189 1.76 35.62 29.18
C GLY A 189 2.79 36.02 28.12
N ILE A 190 3.90 35.29 27.99
CA ILE A 190 4.85 35.43 26.88
C ILE A 190 4.63 34.30 25.88
N GLY A 191 4.01 34.59 24.75
CA GLY A 191 3.87 33.65 23.64
C GLY A 191 4.99 33.77 22.61
N GLU A 192 4.96 32.89 21.60
CA GLU A 192 5.93 32.78 20.50
C GLU A 192 6.40 34.13 19.92
N LYS A 193 5.46 35.01 19.54
CA LYS A 193 5.77 36.32 18.94
C LYS A 193 6.52 37.25 19.90
N THR A 194 6.15 37.23 21.17
CA THR A 194 6.77 38.08 22.19
C THR A 194 8.16 37.56 22.54
N ALA A 195 8.33 36.24 22.64
CA ALA A 195 9.63 35.60 22.82
C ALA A 195 10.58 35.96 21.68
N ALA A 196 10.16 35.79 20.41
CA ALA A 196 10.98 36.13 19.25
C ALA A 196 11.40 37.61 19.24
N LYS A 197 10.49 38.53 19.62
CA LYS A 197 10.81 39.95 19.74
C LYS A 197 11.88 40.22 20.82
N LEU A 198 11.73 39.63 22.00
CA LEU A 198 12.69 39.79 23.10
C LEU A 198 14.07 39.25 22.74
N ILE A 199 14.12 38.08 22.09
CA ILE A 199 15.36 37.50 21.57
C ILE A 199 15.99 38.38 20.50
N SER A 200 15.21 38.93 19.57
CA SER A 200 15.73 39.85 18.56
C SER A 200 16.30 41.15 19.13
N GLU A 201 15.78 41.62 20.27
CA GLU A 201 16.18 42.88 20.89
C GLU A 201 17.37 42.71 21.86
N PHE A 202 17.40 41.61 22.62
CA PHE A 202 18.37 41.40 23.70
C PHE A 202 19.33 40.24 23.46
N GLY A 203 19.10 39.40 22.45
CA GLY A 203 19.97 38.29 22.05
C GLY A 203 19.60 36.96 22.69
N ASN A 204 19.78 36.81 24.00
CA ASN A 204 19.58 35.56 24.73
C ASN A 204 18.89 35.79 26.08
N LEU A 205 18.54 34.69 26.77
CA LEU A 205 17.81 34.75 28.04
C LEU A 205 18.59 35.51 29.13
N GLU A 206 19.91 35.30 29.23
CA GLU A 206 20.77 35.95 30.22
C GLU A 206 20.81 37.48 30.04
N ASN A 207 20.90 37.93 28.79
CA ASN A 207 20.88 39.35 28.46
C ASN A 207 19.50 39.98 28.74
N ILE A 208 18.42 39.24 28.50
CA ILE A 208 17.06 39.67 28.85
C ILE A 208 16.98 39.90 30.36
N PHE A 209 17.45 38.95 31.17
CA PHE A 209 17.46 39.08 32.64
C PHE A 209 18.32 40.25 33.13
N THR A 210 19.49 40.44 32.55
CA THR A 210 20.38 41.56 32.89
C THR A 210 19.79 42.92 32.50
N ASN A 211 18.92 42.97 31.48
CA ASN A 211 18.30 44.19 30.98
C ASN A 211 16.81 44.33 31.34
N ILE A 212 16.28 43.56 32.29
CA ILE A 212 14.89 43.69 32.79
C ILE A 212 14.50 45.16 33.06
N PRO A 213 15.34 46.02 33.68
CA PRO A 213 14.98 47.42 33.94
C PRO A 213 14.69 48.25 32.67
N LYS A 214 15.17 47.82 31.50
CA LYS A 214 14.90 48.47 30.21
C LYS A 214 13.60 47.99 29.56
N ILE A 215 13.04 46.87 30.02
CA ILE A 215 11.80 46.28 29.51
C ILE A 215 10.61 46.95 30.19
N LYS A 216 9.94 47.84 29.45
CA LYS A 216 8.85 48.67 30.01
C LYS A 216 7.54 47.90 30.20
N GLY A 217 6.79 48.28 31.23
CA GLY A 217 5.41 47.86 31.45
C GLY A 217 5.26 46.44 32.02
N LYS A 218 4.06 45.85 31.84
CA LYS A 218 3.70 44.53 32.40
C LYS A 218 4.66 43.40 31.99
N LEU A 219 5.33 43.51 30.86
CA LEU A 219 6.26 42.50 30.35
C LEU A 219 7.50 42.36 31.23
N GLY A 220 8.08 43.47 31.71
CA GLY A 220 9.22 43.42 32.63
C GLY A 220 8.85 42.81 33.98
N THR A 221 7.64 43.10 34.47
CA THR A 221 7.09 42.50 35.70
C THR A 221 6.95 40.98 35.57
N LEU A 222 6.34 40.49 34.49
CA LEU A 222 6.18 39.05 34.23
C LEU A 222 7.52 38.31 34.16
N ILE A 223 8.53 38.89 33.50
CA ILE A 223 9.87 38.29 33.41
C ILE A 223 10.54 38.24 34.79
N THR A 224 10.34 39.26 35.62
CA THR A 224 10.88 39.29 36.99
C THR A 224 10.21 38.25 37.88
N GLU A 225 8.88 38.13 37.81
CA GLU A 225 8.10 37.22 38.67
C GLU A 225 8.26 35.74 38.31
N HIS A 226 8.61 35.44 37.05
CA HIS A 226 8.67 34.08 36.52
C HIS A 226 10.04 33.70 35.94
N SER A 227 11.12 34.38 36.35
CA SER A 227 12.48 34.09 35.88
C SER A 227 12.90 32.63 36.11
N ASP A 228 12.54 32.08 37.28
CA ASP A 228 12.87 30.69 37.65
C ASP A 228 12.19 29.68 36.71
N SER A 229 10.98 29.99 36.24
CA SER A 229 10.25 29.16 35.28
C SER A 229 10.94 29.12 33.92
N ALA A 230 11.48 30.26 33.46
CA ALA A 230 12.26 30.33 32.22
C ALA A 230 13.60 29.61 32.35
N VAL A 231 14.29 29.71 33.49
CA VAL A 231 15.54 28.96 33.75
C VAL A 231 15.27 27.45 33.74
N LEU A 232 14.22 26.99 34.40
CA LEU A 232 13.80 25.59 34.37
C LEU A 232 13.45 25.16 32.93
N SER A 233 12.65 25.96 32.21
CA SER A 233 12.26 25.68 30.83
C SER A 233 13.46 25.58 29.90
N LYS A 234 14.44 26.48 30.04
CA LYS A 234 15.72 26.44 29.30
C LYS A 234 16.44 25.13 29.53
N LYS A 235 16.52 24.66 30.78
CA LYS A 235 17.15 23.38 31.11
C LYS A 235 16.40 22.19 30.51
N LEU A 236 15.06 22.21 30.54
CA LEU A 236 14.22 21.15 29.98
C LEU A 236 14.34 21.06 28.45
N VAL A 237 14.36 22.18 27.72
CA VAL A 237 14.38 22.17 26.24
C VAL A 237 15.78 22.07 25.63
N THR A 238 16.84 22.19 26.44
CA THR A 238 18.22 22.02 25.97
C THR A 238 18.48 20.53 25.70
N LEU A 239 18.88 20.19 24.48
CA LEU A 239 19.27 18.83 24.11
C LEU A 239 20.69 18.51 24.54
N VAL A 240 20.88 17.30 25.09
CA VAL A 240 22.21 16.82 25.49
C VAL A 240 22.99 16.37 24.26
N LYS A 241 24.17 16.95 24.03
CA LYS A 241 25.01 16.68 22.84
C LYS A 241 26.14 15.68 23.09
N ASP A 242 26.28 15.20 24.32
CA ASP A 242 27.38 14.36 24.78
C ASP A 242 26.89 13.22 25.69
N THR A 243 25.78 12.60 25.32
CA THR A 243 25.22 11.48 26.11
C THR A 243 26.27 10.38 26.37
N PRO A 244 26.36 9.82 27.60
CA PRO A 244 27.33 8.79 27.94
C PRO A 244 27.05 7.50 27.18
N ASP A 245 27.97 7.17 26.28
CA ASP A 245 28.00 5.91 25.53
C ASP A 245 26.62 5.43 25.01
N PRO A 246 26.01 6.12 24.03
CA PRO A 246 24.90 5.57 23.29
C PRO A 246 25.37 4.69 22.11
N THR A 247 26.65 4.74 21.74
CA THR A 247 27.16 4.29 20.43
C THR A 247 28.41 3.40 20.46
N GLY A 248 29.04 3.18 21.62
CA GLY A 248 30.42 2.69 21.70
C GLY A 248 31.42 3.64 21.05
N GLU A 249 32.63 3.14 20.74
CA GLU A 249 33.51 3.71 19.71
C GLU A 249 32.75 3.71 18.37
N MET A 250 32.04 4.78 18.08
CA MET A 250 31.17 4.87 16.91
C MET A 250 31.99 4.85 15.63
N GLU A 251 32.05 3.68 15.01
CA GLU A 251 32.60 3.49 13.68
C GLU A 251 31.58 3.93 12.64
N LEU A 252 31.95 4.91 11.81
CA LEU A 252 31.10 5.40 10.71
C LEU A 252 30.63 4.28 9.79
N GLU A 253 31.43 3.22 9.62
CA GLU A 253 31.11 2.09 8.75
C GLU A 253 29.86 1.31 9.22
N GLN A 254 29.52 1.39 10.51
CA GLN A 254 28.31 0.77 11.05
C GLN A 254 27.03 1.51 10.65
N LEU A 255 27.15 2.80 10.29
CA LEU A 255 26.05 3.67 9.90
C LEU A 255 25.83 3.70 8.39
N LYS A 256 26.76 3.13 7.61
CA LYS A 256 26.72 3.15 6.15
C LYS A 256 25.54 2.33 5.66
N ILE A 257 24.85 2.80 4.62
CA ILE A 257 23.76 2.02 4.02
C ILE A 257 24.28 0.67 3.52
N LYS A 258 23.55 -0.39 3.89
CA LYS A 258 23.76 -1.77 3.44
C LYS A 258 22.49 -2.25 2.74
N GLU A 259 22.64 -3.24 1.88
CA GLU A 259 21.49 -3.94 1.30
C GLU A 259 20.68 -4.60 2.42
N PRO A 260 19.33 -4.62 2.34
CA PRO A 260 18.49 -5.31 3.32
C PRO A 260 18.79 -6.81 3.37
N ASP A 261 18.57 -7.41 4.53
CA ASP A 261 18.48 -8.87 4.67
C ASP A 261 17.12 -9.31 4.09
N ASN A 262 17.13 -9.63 2.80
CA ASN A 262 15.91 -9.92 2.03
C ASN A 262 15.13 -11.09 2.63
N GLU A 263 15.81 -12.13 3.13
CA GLU A 263 15.14 -13.29 3.72
C GLU A 263 14.42 -12.91 5.01
N LYS A 264 15.12 -12.23 5.94
CA LYS A 264 14.49 -11.75 7.18
C LYS A 264 13.36 -10.77 6.89
N LEU A 265 13.58 -9.83 5.97
CA LEU A 265 12.59 -8.82 5.62
C LEU A 265 11.34 -9.45 4.99
N LEU A 266 11.51 -10.36 4.04
CA LEU A 266 10.39 -11.07 3.40
C LEU A 266 9.60 -11.89 4.42
N ASN A 267 10.28 -12.60 5.32
CA ASN A 267 9.61 -13.39 6.37
C ASN A 267 8.79 -12.51 7.32
N ILE A 268 9.34 -11.37 7.77
CA ILE A 268 8.61 -10.43 8.62
C ILE A 268 7.40 -9.86 7.86
N LEU A 269 7.57 -9.43 6.61
CA LEU A 269 6.48 -8.84 5.82
C LEU A 269 5.39 -9.85 5.49
N LYS A 270 5.72 -11.13 5.25
CA LYS A 270 4.76 -12.22 5.06
C LYS A 270 3.97 -12.46 6.34
N GLN A 271 4.65 -12.54 7.49
CA GLN A 271 4.00 -12.71 8.79
C GLN A 271 3.02 -11.57 9.11
N LEU A 272 3.36 -10.34 8.70
CA LEU A 272 2.51 -9.15 8.88
C LEU A 272 1.51 -8.94 7.73
N GLU A 273 1.44 -9.84 6.75
CA GLU A 273 0.54 -9.77 5.58
C GLU A 273 0.73 -8.49 4.73
N PHE A 274 1.93 -7.93 4.72
CA PHE A 274 2.26 -6.70 4.00
C PHE A 274 2.58 -6.95 2.52
N TYR A 275 1.69 -7.65 1.81
CA TYR A 275 1.91 -8.05 0.42
C TYR A 275 2.23 -6.90 -0.53
N SER A 276 1.61 -5.73 -0.33
CA SER A 276 1.95 -4.54 -1.14
C SER A 276 3.39 -4.05 -0.94
N LEU A 277 3.98 -4.26 0.24
CA LEU A 277 5.38 -3.92 0.52
C LEU A 277 6.32 -4.99 -0.01
N ILE A 278 5.92 -6.27 0.08
CA ILE A 278 6.63 -7.38 -0.57
C ILE A 278 6.77 -7.08 -2.07
N LYS A 279 5.69 -6.69 -2.75
CA LYS A 279 5.71 -6.29 -4.17
C LYS A 279 6.71 -5.19 -4.49
N LEU A 280 6.95 -4.27 -3.55
CA LEU A 280 7.89 -3.16 -3.73
C LEU A 280 9.34 -3.56 -3.44
N LEU A 281 9.55 -4.57 -2.60
CA LEU A 281 10.85 -4.93 -2.02
C LEU A 281 11.49 -6.16 -2.64
N VAL A 282 10.67 -7.07 -3.15
CA VAL A 282 11.13 -8.16 -4.01
C VAL A 282 11.75 -7.50 -5.24
N LYS A 283 13.08 -7.39 -5.24
CA LYS A 283 13.86 -7.30 -6.48
C LYS A 283 13.41 -8.49 -7.31
N GLU A 284 13.20 -8.29 -8.62
CA GLU A 284 12.98 -9.40 -9.55
C GLU A 284 14.12 -10.40 -9.35
N GLU A 285 13.92 -11.39 -8.48
CA GLU A 285 14.72 -12.58 -8.53
C GLU A 285 14.44 -13.10 -9.93
N LYS A 286 15.50 -13.08 -10.74
CA LYS A 286 15.60 -13.99 -11.87
C LYS A 286 15.59 -15.39 -11.26
N ALA A 287 14.41 -15.84 -10.84
CA ALA A 287 14.16 -17.24 -10.58
C ALA A 287 14.71 -17.97 -11.81
N GLU A 288 15.51 -19.00 -11.61
CA GLU A 288 15.93 -19.88 -12.71
C GLU A 288 14.66 -20.26 -13.46
N LEU A 289 14.50 -19.66 -14.63
CA LEU A 289 13.35 -19.90 -15.47
C LEU A 289 13.48 -21.33 -15.95
N SER A 290 12.36 -22.06 -15.95
CA SER A 290 12.28 -23.34 -16.66
C SER A 290 12.84 -23.17 -18.08
N ASP A 291 13.44 -24.22 -18.61
CA ASP A 291 13.80 -24.25 -20.03
C ASP A 291 12.51 -24.20 -20.85
N PHE A 292 12.28 -23.05 -21.50
CA PHE A 292 11.08 -22.76 -22.28
C PHE A 292 11.32 -23.07 -23.75
N GLN A 293 10.68 -24.14 -24.22
CA GLN A 293 10.84 -24.66 -25.59
C GLN A 293 9.58 -24.39 -26.42
N ILE A 294 9.76 -24.11 -27.71
CA ILE A 294 8.65 -24.02 -28.68
C ILE A 294 8.56 -25.34 -29.43
N ALA A 295 7.35 -25.86 -29.60
CA ALA A 295 7.08 -26.97 -30.49
C ALA A 295 6.10 -26.57 -31.59
N ASN A 296 6.60 -26.43 -32.81
CA ASN A 296 5.85 -25.93 -33.95
C ASN A 296 5.79 -26.91 -35.14
N ASN A 297 6.22 -28.16 -34.94
CA ASN A 297 6.10 -29.23 -35.92
C ASN A 297 5.63 -30.54 -35.27
N ASP A 298 5.08 -31.45 -36.07
CA ASP A 298 4.46 -32.70 -35.63
C ASP A 298 5.39 -33.58 -34.79
N GLU A 299 6.69 -33.64 -35.12
CA GLU A 299 7.66 -34.50 -34.41
C GLU A 299 7.92 -33.98 -33.00
N GLN A 300 8.14 -32.67 -32.86
CA GLN A 300 8.30 -32.02 -31.55
C GLN A 300 7.04 -32.17 -30.70
N ILE A 301 5.87 -31.95 -31.30
CA ILE A 301 4.56 -32.07 -30.65
C ILE A 301 4.33 -33.51 -30.15
N LYS A 302 4.58 -34.52 -30.99
CA LYS A 302 4.48 -35.94 -30.62
C LYS A 302 5.45 -36.31 -29.49
N ASN A 303 6.68 -35.79 -29.52
CA ASN A 303 7.66 -36.04 -28.47
C ASN A 303 7.20 -35.47 -27.12
N ILE A 304 6.71 -34.23 -27.10
CA ILE A 304 6.14 -33.61 -25.89
C ILE A 304 4.99 -34.45 -25.34
N PHE A 305 4.08 -34.90 -26.20
CA PHE A 305 2.94 -35.68 -25.75
C PHE A 305 3.32 -37.05 -25.19
N ASN A 306 4.39 -37.67 -25.69
CA ASN A 306 4.93 -38.89 -25.08
C ASN A 306 5.49 -38.61 -23.68
N ILE A 307 6.25 -37.52 -23.51
CA ILE A 307 6.75 -37.09 -22.19
C ILE A 307 5.58 -36.87 -21.22
N ILE A 308 4.51 -36.21 -21.66
CA ILE A 308 3.36 -35.91 -20.79
C ILE A 308 2.57 -37.19 -20.45
N LYS A 309 2.43 -38.15 -21.38
CA LYS A 309 1.71 -39.40 -21.13
C LYS A 309 2.30 -40.21 -19.96
N ASP A 310 3.62 -40.12 -19.78
CA ASP A 310 4.35 -40.84 -18.72
C ASP A 310 4.49 -40.00 -17.42
N SER A 311 3.91 -38.81 -17.37
CA SER A 311 3.99 -37.91 -16.20
C SER A 311 2.82 -38.10 -15.23
N ASP A 312 3.05 -37.85 -13.94
CA ASP A 312 2.00 -37.90 -12.91
C ASP A 312 1.10 -36.65 -12.90
N LYS A 313 1.59 -35.54 -13.46
CA LYS A 313 0.89 -34.25 -13.45
C LYS A 313 1.24 -33.43 -14.69
N LEU A 314 0.34 -32.51 -15.02
CA LEU A 314 0.48 -31.57 -16.12
C LEU A 314 -0.05 -30.21 -15.68
N SER A 315 0.85 -29.22 -15.58
CA SER A 315 0.46 -27.82 -15.51
C SER A 315 0.22 -27.29 -16.91
N PHE A 316 -0.91 -26.60 -17.13
CA PHE A 316 -1.28 -26.15 -18.46
C PHE A 316 -2.02 -24.81 -18.46
N PHE A 317 -1.87 -24.08 -19.56
CA PHE A 317 -2.60 -22.85 -19.85
C PHE A 317 -2.90 -22.76 -21.33
N ILE A 318 -4.19 -22.71 -21.69
CA ILE A 318 -4.68 -22.51 -23.05
C ILE A 318 -4.98 -21.02 -23.24
N SER A 319 -4.45 -20.45 -24.31
CA SER A 319 -4.64 -19.05 -24.71
C SER A 319 -5.19 -18.96 -26.13
N PRO A 320 -5.68 -17.78 -26.55
CA PRO A 320 -6.03 -17.47 -27.94
C PRO A 320 -4.97 -17.81 -29.01
N VAL A 321 -3.69 -17.88 -28.66
CA VAL A 321 -2.59 -17.99 -29.64
C VAL A 321 -1.78 -19.27 -29.51
N GLY A 322 -2.05 -20.09 -28.49
CA GLY A 322 -1.21 -21.22 -28.15
C GLY A 322 -1.54 -21.89 -26.81
N ILE A 323 -0.91 -23.04 -26.60
CA ILE A 323 -1.02 -23.85 -25.38
C ILE A 323 0.36 -23.95 -24.72
N ALA A 324 0.45 -23.59 -23.44
CA ALA A 324 1.61 -23.88 -22.62
C ALA A 324 1.37 -25.17 -21.81
N LEU A 325 2.36 -26.07 -21.80
CA LEU A 325 2.30 -27.39 -21.17
C LEU A 325 3.57 -27.64 -20.37
N GLN A 326 3.42 -28.11 -19.13
CA GLN A 326 4.55 -28.38 -18.24
C GLN A 326 4.28 -29.66 -17.42
N PRO A 327 4.85 -30.80 -17.83
CA PRO A 327 4.70 -32.07 -17.11
C PRO A 327 5.55 -32.15 -15.83
N GLU A 328 6.67 -31.42 -15.76
CA GLU A 328 7.59 -31.47 -14.61
C GLU A 328 8.21 -30.09 -14.30
N LYS A 329 8.84 -29.97 -13.12
CA LYS A 329 9.53 -28.74 -12.73
C LYS A 329 10.65 -28.43 -13.74
N ASN A 330 10.85 -27.16 -14.04
CA ASN A 330 11.95 -26.66 -14.88
C ASN A 330 11.88 -26.98 -16.39
N LYS A 331 10.79 -27.58 -16.89
CA LYS A 331 10.63 -27.92 -18.31
C LYS A 331 9.24 -27.60 -18.82
N ALA A 332 9.11 -26.54 -19.62
CA ALA A 332 7.83 -26.10 -20.16
C ALA A 332 7.87 -25.93 -21.67
N PHE A 333 6.78 -26.30 -22.33
CA PHE A 333 6.64 -26.29 -23.77
C PHE A 333 5.51 -25.37 -24.19
N TYR A 334 5.75 -24.58 -25.24
CA TYR A 334 4.73 -23.77 -25.88
C TYR A 334 4.41 -24.33 -27.27
N VAL A 335 3.14 -24.64 -27.49
CA VAL A 335 2.61 -25.10 -28.79
C VAL A 335 1.73 -23.97 -29.36
N PRO A 336 2.20 -23.25 -30.40
CA PRO A 336 1.37 -22.23 -31.06
C PRO A 336 0.19 -22.89 -31.80
N LEU A 337 -0.98 -22.25 -31.78
CA LEU A 337 -2.18 -22.74 -32.45
C LEU A 337 -2.39 -22.03 -33.80
N SER A 338 -2.91 -22.76 -34.78
CA SER A 338 -3.40 -22.21 -36.05
C SER A 338 -4.81 -22.69 -36.35
N GLU A 339 -5.82 -21.84 -36.11
CA GLU A 339 -7.17 -21.97 -36.67
C GLU A 339 -7.98 -20.69 -36.36
N VAL A 340 -8.81 -20.26 -37.31
CA VAL A 340 -9.79 -19.17 -37.13
C VAL A 340 -11.15 -19.80 -36.84
N THR A 341 -11.80 -19.40 -35.75
CA THR A 341 -13.25 -19.60 -35.61
C THR A 341 -13.90 -18.28 -35.24
N GLU A 342 -14.96 -17.90 -35.95
CA GLU A 342 -15.67 -16.61 -35.78
C GLU A 342 -16.26 -16.41 -34.37
N GLU A 343 -16.39 -17.47 -33.57
CA GLU A 343 -17.07 -17.43 -32.27
C GLU A 343 -16.15 -17.38 -31.04
N LEU A 344 -14.84 -17.53 -31.18
CA LEU A 344 -13.90 -17.34 -30.07
C LEU A 344 -12.56 -16.84 -30.62
N THR A 345 -12.05 -15.77 -30.01
CA THR A 345 -10.70 -15.19 -30.14
C THR A 345 -9.61 -16.28 -30.15
N LEU A 346 -9.37 -16.89 -31.29
CA LEU A 346 -8.11 -17.51 -31.63
C LEU A 346 -7.49 -16.60 -32.67
N ILE A 347 -6.36 -16.03 -32.30
CA ILE A 347 -5.77 -14.95 -33.06
C ILE A 347 -4.49 -15.48 -33.72
N TYR A 348 -4.39 -15.23 -35.01
CA TYR A 348 -3.36 -15.77 -35.88
C TYR A 348 -1.95 -15.28 -35.51
N HIS A 349 -1.00 -16.19 -35.31
CA HIS A 349 0.40 -15.85 -35.52
C HIS A 349 0.69 -15.83 -37.03
N LYS A 350 0.93 -14.64 -37.58
CA LYS A 350 1.24 -14.40 -39.01
C LYS A 350 2.47 -15.10 -39.57
N GLN A 351 3.17 -15.88 -38.76
CA GLN A 351 4.43 -16.49 -39.12
C GLN A 351 4.43 -17.97 -38.73
N THR A 352 4.60 -18.83 -39.75
CA THR A 352 4.96 -20.27 -39.75
C THR A 352 3.87 -21.30 -40.05
N LYS A 353 4.29 -22.33 -40.80
CA LYS A 353 3.60 -23.62 -40.99
C LYS A 353 3.38 -24.24 -39.61
N THR A 354 2.16 -24.15 -39.11
CA THR A 354 1.77 -24.59 -37.76
C THR A 354 0.71 -25.67 -37.87
N VAL A 355 0.71 -26.60 -36.92
CA VAL A 355 -0.22 -27.72 -36.86
C VAL A 355 -1.62 -27.21 -36.50
N PRO A 356 -2.68 -27.62 -37.22
CA PRO A 356 -4.05 -27.19 -36.93
C PRO A 356 -4.43 -27.46 -35.47
N ALA A 357 -5.21 -26.57 -34.87
CA ALA A 357 -5.62 -26.72 -33.47
C ALA A 357 -6.37 -28.04 -33.24
N SER A 358 -7.25 -28.42 -34.16
CA SER A 358 -7.95 -29.71 -34.17
C SER A 358 -7.02 -30.93 -34.04
N GLU A 359 -5.87 -30.95 -34.72
CA GLU A 359 -4.88 -32.04 -34.64
C GLU A 359 -4.13 -32.03 -33.30
N ILE A 360 -3.73 -30.84 -32.82
CA ILE A 360 -3.09 -30.67 -31.51
C ILE A 360 -4.00 -31.17 -30.39
N PHE A 361 -5.27 -30.75 -30.39
CA PHE A 361 -6.24 -31.18 -29.38
C PHE A 361 -6.60 -32.67 -29.51
N GLY A 362 -6.63 -33.21 -30.73
CA GLY A 362 -6.80 -34.65 -30.95
C GLY A 362 -5.72 -35.49 -30.25
N HIS A 363 -4.47 -35.03 -30.27
CA HIS A 363 -3.39 -35.67 -29.54
C HIS A 363 -3.40 -35.43 -28.02
N LEU A 364 -3.90 -34.28 -27.58
CA LEU A 364 -4.03 -33.93 -26.16
C LEU A 364 -5.22 -34.62 -25.47
N LYS A 365 -6.26 -35.00 -26.21
CA LYS A 365 -7.45 -35.70 -25.72
C LYS A 365 -7.13 -36.87 -24.76
N PRO A 366 -6.32 -37.88 -25.14
CA PRO A 366 -6.00 -39.00 -24.24
C PRO A 366 -5.21 -38.58 -22.99
N ILE A 367 -4.52 -37.43 -23.01
CA ILE A 367 -3.81 -36.90 -21.83
C ILE A 367 -4.81 -36.22 -20.89
N PHE A 368 -5.68 -35.36 -21.40
CA PHE A 368 -6.67 -34.63 -20.60
C PHE A 368 -7.71 -35.56 -19.97
N GLU A 369 -8.13 -36.61 -20.70
CA GLU A 369 -9.11 -37.60 -20.23
C GLU A 369 -8.49 -38.69 -19.32
N ASN A 370 -7.16 -38.73 -19.17
CA ASN A 370 -6.51 -39.69 -18.29
C ASN A 370 -6.52 -39.23 -16.82
N ASN A 371 -7.38 -39.81 -15.99
CA ASN A 371 -7.53 -39.45 -14.57
C ASN A 371 -6.29 -39.73 -13.70
N LYS A 372 -5.30 -40.50 -14.19
CA LYS A 372 -4.03 -40.70 -13.47
C LYS A 372 -3.14 -39.47 -13.50
N ILE A 373 -3.25 -38.65 -14.55
CA ILE A 373 -2.48 -37.41 -14.68
C ILE A 373 -3.28 -36.30 -14.01
N LEU A 374 -2.71 -35.68 -12.96
CA LEU A 374 -3.27 -34.50 -12.32
C LEU A 374 -3.13 -33.27 -13.23
N LYS A 375 -4.22 -32.56 -13.51
CA LYS A 375 -4.19 -31.32 -14.30
C LYS A 375 -4.10 -30.13 -13.36
N ILE A 376 -3.11 -29.27 -13.53
CA ILE A 376 -2.93 -28.07 -12.71
C ILE A 376 -3.18 -26.85 -13.59
N THR A 377 -4.08 -25.96 -13.17
CA THR A 377 -4.38 -24.74 -13.93
C THR A 377 -4.78 -23.58 -13.01
N HIS A 378 -5.19 -22.47 -13.61
CA HIS A 378 -5.70 -21.28 -12.94
C HIS A 378 -6.94 -20.78 -13.69
N GLY A 379 -8.08 -20.70 -12.99
CA GLY A 379 -9.35 -20.30 -13.60
C GLY A 379 -9.86 -21.38 -14.57
N ALA A 380 -10.19 -22.55 -14.04
CA ALA A 380 -10.46 -23.77 -14.78
C ALA A 380 -11.60 -23.66 -15.80
N LYS A 381 -12.66 -22.89 -15.50
CA LYS A 381 -13.82 -22.72 -16.40
C LYS A 381 -13.45 -22.19 -17.78
N ASN A 382 -12.52 -21.22 -17.83
CA ASN A 382 -12.02 -20.67 -19.10
C ASN A 382 -11.30 -21.75 -19.93
N GLN A 383 -10.64 -22.69 -19.27
CA GLN A 383 -9.95 -23.80 -19.92
C GLN A 383 -10.95 -24.87 -20.41
N PHE A 384 -12.00 -25.15 -19.64
CA PHE A 384 -13.05 -26.12 -20.00
C PHE A 384 -13.74 -25.75 -21.31
N THR A 385 -14.04 -24.47 -21.50
CA THR A 385 -14.65 -23.94 -22.73
C THR A 385 -13.88 -24.37 -23.98
N VAL A 386 -12.54 -24.27 -23.94
CA VAL A 386 -11.71 -24.64 -25.09
C VAL A 386 -11.63 -26.16 -25.25
N LEU A 387 -11.46 -26.91 -24.17
CA LEU A 387 -11.37 -28.37 -24.21
C LEU A 387 -12.63 -29.00 -24.83
N GLU A 388 -13.83 -28.58 -24.39
CA GLU A 388 -15.08 -29.15 -24.88
C GLU A 388 -15.36 -28.83 -26.34
N LYS A 389 -14.99 -27.63 -26.80
CA LYS A 389 -15.09 -27.25 -28.21
C LYS A 389 -14.32 -28.19 -29.14
N TYR A 390 -13.19 -28.72 -28.68
CA TYR A 390 -12.42 -29.74 -29.41
C TYR A 390 -12.78 -31.17 -29.01
N GLY A 391 -13.93 -31.38 -28.37
CA GLY A 391 -14.47 -32.69 -28.03
C GLY A 391 -13.67 -33.44 -26.98
N ILE A 392 -12.94 -32.74 -26.11
CA ILE A 392 -12.22 -33.30 -24.96
C ILE A 392 -13.10 -33.20 -23.72
N LEU A 393 -13.28 -34.31 -23.01
CA LEU A 393 -14.03 -34.31 -21.74
C LEU A 393 -13.29 -33.49 -20.68
N ILE A 394 -14.06 -32.77 -19.85
CA ILE A 394 -13.52 -32.02 -18.72
C ILE A 394 -12.74 -32.97 -17.80
N PRO A 395 -11.47 -32.68 -17.45
CA PRO A 395 -10.67 -33.56 -16.61
C PRO A 395 -11.31 -33.79 -15.23
N GLU A 396 -11.35 -35.05 -14.78
CA GLU A 396 -11.83 -35.36 -13.43
C GLU A 396 -10.81 -34.99 -12.36
N ASN A 397 -9.54 -35.32 -12.59
CA ASN A 397 -8.42 -35.05 -11.68
C ASN A 397 -7.77 -33.70 -12.03
N ILE A 398 -8.31 -32.62 -11.47
CA ILE A 398 -7.88 -31.24 -11.74
C ILE A 398 -7.73 -30.41 -10.47
N PHE A 399 -6.70 -29.58 -10.43
CA PHE A 399 -6.40 -28.63 -9.38
C PHE A 399 -6.41 -27.20 -9.94
N ASP A 400 -7.35 -26.38 -9.48
CA ASP A 400 -7.38 -24.96 -9.77
C ASP A 400 -6.70 -24.15 -8.65
N THR A 401 -5.61 -23.47 -9.00
CA THR A 401 -4.86 -22.61 -8.08
C THR A 401 -5.66 -21.41 -7.57
N GLU A 402 -6.62 -20.90 -8.35
CA GLU A 402 -7.48 -19.78 -7.95
C GLU A 402 -8.41 -20.19 -6.81
N ILE A 403 -9.12 -21.31 -6.98
CA ILE A 403 -10.01 -21.89 -5.98
C ILE A 403 -9.23 -22.29 -4.72
N ALA A 404 -8.05 -22.89 -4.89
CA ALA A 404 -7.20 -23.25 -3.76
C ALA A 404 -6.78 -22.01 -2.96
N SER A 405 -6.40 -20.91 -3.64
CA SER A 405 -6.08 -19.64 -2.99
C SER A 405 -7.28 -19.04 -2.27
N TYR A 406 -8.47 -19.08 -2.88
CA TYR A 406 -9.71 -18.62 -2.26
C TYR A 406 -10.01 -19.36 -0.95
N LEU A 407 -9.96 -20.69 -0.95
CA LEU A 407 -10.22 -21.47 0.27
C LEU A 407 -9.24 -21.17 1.41
N LEU A 408 -7.97 -20.89 1.08
CA LEU A 408 -6.96 -20.54 2.08
C LEU A 408 -7.16 -19.13 2.65
N ASN A 409 -7.72 -18.20 1.88
CA ASN A 409 -7.95 -16.83 2.32
C ASN A 409 -9.23 -16.22 1.69
N PRO A 410 -10.43 -16.58 2.17
CA PRO A 410 -11.68 -16.10 1.57
C PRO A 410 -11.90 -14.58 1.72
N SER A 411 -11.19 -13.94 2.65
CA SER A 411 -11.21 -12.49 2.84
C SER A 411 -10.19 -11.76 1.95
N GLY A 412 -9.39 -12.51 1.20
CA GLY A 412 -8.45 -11.99 0.22
C GLY A 412 -9.16 -11.18 -0.85
N LYS A 413 -8.61 -10.02 -1.20
CA LYS A 413 -9.23 -9.12 -2.20
C LYS A 413 -9.08 -9.61 -3.64
N ASN A 414 -8.07 -10.45 -3.92
CA ASN A 414 -7.79 -10.95 -5.26
C ASN A 414 -7.10 -12.31 -5.17
N HIS A 415 -7.46 -13.22 -6.08
CA HIS A 415 -6.90 -14.57 -6.17
C HIS A 415 -6.20 -14.81 -7.51
N SER A 416 -5.80 -13.74 -8.20
CA SER A 416 -5.09 -13.84 -9.46
C SER A 416 -3.78 -14.64 -9.33
N LEU A 417 -3.37 -15.31 -10.41
CA LEU A 417 -2.10 -16.04 -10.44
C LEU A 417 -0.90 -15.14 -10.07
N SER A 418 -0.96 -13.85 -10.41
CA SER A 418 0.09 -12.89 -10.07
C SER A 418 0.17 -12.66 -8.56
N ASP A 419 -0.98 -12.53 -7.90
CA ASP A 419 -1.03 -12.38 -6.44
C ASP A 419 -0.55 -13.64 -5.73
N ILE A 420 -1.01 -14.82 -6.17
CA ILE A 420 -0.57 -16.12 -5.64
C ILE A 420 0.96 -16.28 -5.79
N SER A 421 1.49 -15.95 -6.97
CA SER A 421 2.92 -16.03 -7.28
C SER A 421 3.75 -15.13 -6.37
N ILE A 422 3.32 -13.89 -6.18
CA ILE A 422 4.02 -12.92 -5.32
C ILE A 422 3.92 -13.35 -3.86
N GLU A 423 2.75 -13.77 -3.42
CA GLU A 423 2.48 -14.14 -2.04
C GLU A 423 3.28 -15.38 -1.61
N HIS A 424 3.24 -16.43 -2.42
CA HIS A 424 3.80 -17.72 -2.04
C HIS A 424 5.22 -17.93 -2.58
N LEU A 425 5.50 -17.46 -3.79
CA LEU A 425 6.79 -17.69 -4.46
C LEU A 425 7.71 -16.46 -4.42
N GLY A 426 7.19 -15.26 -4.15
CA GLY A 426 7.96 -14.03 -4.32
C GLY A 426 8.33 -13.77 -5.78
N ILE A 427 7.61 -14.36 -6.74
CA ILE A 427 7.88 -14.20 -8.17
C ILE A 427 6.84 -13.24 -8.74
N LYS A 428 7.30 -12.18 -9.41
CA LYS A 428 6.43 -11.35 -10.24
C LYS A 428 6.24 -12.03 -11.60
N ILE A 429 5.01 -12.06 -12.08
CA ILE A 429 4.69 -12.49 -13.44
C ILE A 429 3.99 -11.37 -14.21
N ASP A 430 4.22 -11.35 -15.51
CA ASP A 430 3.59 -10.42 -16.42
C ASP A 430 2.15 -10.87 -16.73
N THR A 431 1.22 -9.92 -16.70
CA THR A 431 -0.13 -10.11 -17.22
C THR A 431 -0.17 -9.52 -18.62
N TYR A 432 -0.40 -10.36 -19.63
CA TYR A 432 -0.65 -9.87 -20.98
C TYR A 432 -2.09 -9.40 -21.09
N GLU A 433 -2.28 -8.09 -21.13
CA GLU A 433 -3.58 -7.41 -21.33
C GLU A 433 -3.69 -6.80 -22.75
N GLY A 434 -2.73 -7.12 -23.63
CA GLY A 434 -2.67 -6.60 -24.99
C GLY A 434 -3.58 -7.36 -25.97
N ASN A 435 -3.65 -6.84 -27.20
CA ASN A 435 -4.28 -7.55 -28.31
C ASN A 435 -3.35 -8.69 -28.78
N TYR A 436 -3.80 -9.93 -28.58
CA TYR A 436 -3.08 -11.14 -28.99
C TYR A 436 -2.69 -11.18 -30.48
N GLU A 437 -3.25 -10.31 -31.35
CA GLU A 437 -2.97 -10.23 -32.80
C GLU A 437 -1.54 -9.87 -33.14
N ASN A 438 -0.89 -9.12 -32.26
CA ASN A 438 0.47 -8.64 -32.48
C ASN A 438 1.47 -9.30 -31.53
N LEU A 439 1.06 -10.31 -30.77
CA LEU A 439 1.96 -11.03 -29.87
C LEU A 439 2.95 -11.86 -30.70
N GLU A 440 4.24 -11.84 -30.37
CA GLU A 440 5.25 -12.69 -31.03
C GLU A 440 5.34 -14.07 -30.35
N ILE A 441 5.66 -15.14 -31.11
CA ILE A 441 5.67 -16.52 -30.57
C ILE A 441 6.66 -16.63 -29.40
N SER A 442 7.82 -15.96 -29.51
CA SER A 442 8.83 -15.93 -28.46
C SER A 442 8.32 -15.26 -27.18
N GLU A 443 7.56 -14.17 -27.33
CA GLU A 443 6.94 -13.45 -26.23
C GLU A 443 5.82 -14.28 -25.59
N ALA A 444 4.91 -14.84 -26.41
CA ALA A 444 3.86 -15.75 -25.98
C ALA A 444 4.41 -16.94 -25.18
N LYS A 445 5.46 -17.59 -25.70
CA LYS A 445 6.19 -18.66 -25.02
C LYS A 445 6.64 -18.22 -23.63
N ASN A 446 7.34 -17.09 -23.53
CA ASN A 446 7.85 -16.62 -22.24
C ASN A 446 6.72 -16.32 -21.26
N ILE A 447 5.64 -15.68 -21.71
CA ILE A 447 4.51 -15.32 -20.86
C ILE A 447 3.76 -16.58 -20.39
N PHE A 448 3.35 -17.45 -21.31
CA PHE A 448 2.47 -18.57 -20.96
C PHE A 448 3.21 -19.73 -20.30
N CYS A 449 4.44 -20.05 -20.70
CA CYS A 449 5.25 -21.04 -19.97
C CYS A 449 5.63 -20.54 -18.58
N LYS A 450 5.82 -19.22 -18.38
CA LYS A 450 5.99 -18.66 -17.03
C LYS A 450 4.75 -18.85 -16.17
N LYS A 451 3.55 -18.73 -16.75
CA LYS A 451 2.30 -19.04 -16.02
C LYS A 451 2.26 -20.50 -15.58
N THR A 452 2.55 -21.46 -16.46
CA THR A 452 2.54 -22.88 -16.08
C THR A 452 3.60 -23.22 -15.03
N ASP A 453 4.76 -22.57 -15.09
CA ASP A 453 5.86 -22.73 -14.12
C ASP A 453 5.46 -22.22 -12.73
N VAL A 454 4.78 -21.07 -12.68
CA VAL A 454 4.23 -20.54 -11.44
C VAL A 454 3.09 -21.39 -10.92
N MET A 455 2.20 -21.89 -11.77
CA MET A 455 1.09 -22.76 -11.36
C MET A 455 1.60 -24.05 -10.72
N ILE A 456 2.57 -24.73 -11.33
CA ILE A 456 3.10 -26.00 -10.80
C ILE A 456 3.87 -25.78 -9.49
N LYS A 457 4.60 -24.66 -9.35
CA LYS A 457 5.28 -24.29 -8.11
C LYS A 457 4.29 -23.88 -7.01
N SER A 458 3.23 -23.17 -7.37
CA SER A 458 2.17 -22.76 -6.45
C SER A 458 1.36 -23.95 -5.96
N TYR A 459 1.05 -24.91 -6.83
CA TYR A 459 0.37 -26.15 -6.49
C TYR A 459 1.03 -26.85 -5.29
N GLU A 460 2.36 -27.01 -5.30
CA GLU A 460 3.09 -27.72 -4.24
C GLU A 460 2.87 -27.07 -2.87
N ILE A 461 2.85 -25.72 -2.83
CA ILE A 461 2.64 -24.95 -1.60
C ILE A 461 1.17 -24.94 -1.19
N LEU A 462 0.28 -24.70 -2.15
CA LEU A 462 -1.16 -24.57 -1.91
C LEU A 462 -1.77 -25.90 -1.45
N GLN A 463 -1.39 -27.01 -2.09
CA GLN A 463 -1.86 -28.34 -1.74
C GLN A 463 -1.41 -28.75 -0.33
N GLU A 464 -0.16 -28.49 0.05
CA GLU A 464 0.33 -28.71 1.41
C GLU A 464 -0.45 -27.88 2.44
N LYS A 465 -0.69 -26.59 2.15
CA LYS A 465 -1.48 -25.71 3.02
C LYS A 465 -2.91 -26.20 3.18
N LEU A 466 -3.59 -26.55 2.09
CA LEU A 466 -4.95 -27.11 2.13
C LEU A 466 -4.98 -28.40 2.98
N HIS A 467 -3.96 -29.26 2.86
CA HIS A 467 -3.86 -30.45 3.69
C HIS A 467 -3.72 -30.09 5.18
N SER A 468 -2.78 -29.19 5.51
CA SER A 468 -2.51 -28.77 6.90
C SER A 468 -3.72 -28.14 7.59
N LEU A 469 -4.57 -27.43 6.83
CA LEU A 469 -5.79 -26.78 7.30
C LEU A 469 -7.03 -27.66 7.17
N LYS A 470 -6.89 -28.92 6.74
CA LYS A 470 -7.98 -29.88 6.53
C LYS A 470 -9.06 -29.39 5.54
N LEU A 471 -8.65 -28.66 4.51
CA LEU A 471 -9.52 -28.10 3.47
C LEU A 471 -9.56 -28.93 2.18
N LEU A 472 -8.79 -30.03 2.10
CA LEU A 472 -8.72 -30.84 0.87
C LEU A 472 -10.05 -31.50 0.49
N SER A 473 -10.88 -31.96 1.44
CA SER A 473 -12.19 -32.52 1.08
C SER A 473 -13.14 -31.44 0.56
N LEU A 474 -13.14 -30.25 1.16
CA LEU A 474 -13.90 -29.11 0.65
C LEU A 474 -13.47 -28.76 -0.78
N PHE A 475 -12.16 -28.73 -1.04
CA PHE A 475 -11.63 -28.49 -2.38
C PHE A 475 -12.03 -29.58 -3.38
N ASN A 476 -11.76 -30.85 -3.07
CA ASN A 476 -11.92 -31.97 -4.02
C ASN A 476 -13.38 -32.44 -4.18
N ASP A 477 -14.15 -32.46 -3.09
CA ASP A 477 -15.47 -33.09 -3.06
C ASP A 477 -16.61 -32.08 -3.27
N ILE A 478 -16.33 -30.78 -3.13
CA ILE A 478 -17.34 -29.71 -3.24
C ILE A 478 -16.94 -28.69 -4.32
N GLU A 479 -15.85 -27.95 -4.13
CA GLU A 479 -15.53 -26.79 -4.98
C GLU A 479 -15.18 -27.18 -6.43
N MET A 480 -14.31 -28.17 -6.62
CA MET A 480 -13.93 -28.61 -7.97
C MET A 480 -15.10 -29.26 -8.74
N PRO A 481 -15.94 -30.13 -8.14
CA PRO A 481 -17.18 -30.60 -8.76
C PRO A 481 -18.17 -29.47 -9.07
N LEU A 482 -18.37 -28.53 -8.14
CA LEU A 482 -19.25 -27.37 -8.35
C LEU A 482 -18.79 -26.51 -9.53
N THR A 483 -17.48 -26.30 -9.67
CA THR A 483 -16.89 -25.54 -10.79
C THR A 483 -17.31 -26.11 -12.15
N LYS A 484 -17.40 -27.45 -12.28
CA LYS A 484 -17.88 -28.10 -13.51
C LYS A 484 -19.36 -27.86 -13.76
N VAL A 485 -20.19 -27.93 -12.70
CA VAL A 485 -21.64 -27.67 -12.79
C VAL A 485 -21.89 -26.22 -13.22
N LEU A 486 -21.21 -25.26 -12.59
CA LEU A 486 -21.32 -23.84 -12.92
C LEU A 486 -20.91 -23.58 -14.38
N TYR A 487 -19.80 -24.17 -14.82
CA TYR A 487 -19.39 -24.10 -16.21
C TYR A 487 -20.46 -24.66 -17.16
N LYS A 488 -21.08 -25.81 -16.85
CA LYS A 488 -22.15 -26.38 -17.68
C LYS A 488 -23.40 -25.49 -17.73
N MET A 489 -23.73 -24.81 -16.64
CA MET A 489 -24.81 -23.82 -16.62
C MET A 489 -24.48 -22.60 -17.48
N GLU A 490 -23.22 -22.13 -17.43
CA GLU A 490 -22.72 -21.01 -18.24
C GLU A 490 -22.72 -21.34 -19.74
N ASP A 491 -22.24 -22.52 -20.11
CA ASP A 491 -22.21 -23.02 -21.49
C ASP A 491 -23.62 -23.23 -22.08
N ALA A 492 -24.54 -23.80 -21.28
CA ALA A 492 -25.92 -23.99 -21.71
C ALA A 492 -26.68 -22.66 -21.90
N GLY A 493 -26.35 -21.66 -21.08
CA GLY A 493 -26.99 -20.35 -21.10
C GLY A 493 -28.48 -20.37 -20.75
N ILE A 494 -29.14 -19.23 -20.97
CA ILE A 494 -30.58 -19.06 -20.77
C ILE A 494 -31.17 -18.46 -22.04
N LYS A 495 -32.24 -19.07 -22.57
CA LYS A 495 -32.97 -18.50 -23.70
C LYS A 495 -33.78 -17.29 -23.24
N ILE A 496 -33.67 -16.20 -24.00
CA ILE A 496 -34.43 -14.97 -23.76
C ILE A 496 -35.41 -14.71 -24.90
N ASP A 497 -36.54 -14.07 -24.58
CA ASP A 497 -37.45 -13.52 -25.58
C ASP A 497 -36.97 -12.12 -25.97
N GLU A 498 -36.17 -12.04 -27.04
CA GLU A 498 -35.63 -10.77 -27.56
C GLU A 498 -36.74 -9.76 -27.89
N THR A 499 -37.91 -10.23 -28.32
CA THR A 499 -39.03 -9.34 -28.68
C THR A 499 -39.62 -8.70 -27.44
N TYR A 500 -39.80 -9.46 -26.37
CA TYR A 500 -40.23 -8.94 -25.07
C TYR A 500 -39.23 -7.93 -24.50
N PHE A 501 -37.94 -8.25 -24.49
CA PHE A 501 -36.91 -7.34 -23.96
C PHE A 501 -36.77 -6.06 -24.79
N LYS A 502 -36.92 -6.13 -26.12
CA LYS A 502 -36.96 -4.94 -26.98
C LYS A 502 -38.16 -4.06 -26.66
N LYS A 503 -39.35 -4.66 -26.50
CA LYS A 503 -40.56 -3.95 -26.09
C LYS A 503 -40.38 -3.28 -24.72
N LEU A 504 -39.81 -3.98 -23.74
CA LEU A 504 -39.54 -3.44 -22.41
C LEU A 504 -38.55 -2.26 -22.46
N SER A 505 -37.51 -2.36 -23.30
CA SER A 505 -36.56 -1.28 -23.53
C SER A 505 -37.22 -0.03 -24.15
N ASP A 506 -38.16 -0.23 -25.08
CA ASP A 506 -38.96 0.85 -25.67
C ASP A 506 -39.93 1.48 -24.65
N GLU A 507 -40.54 0.69 -23.76
CA GLU A 507 -41.37 1.17 -22.65
C GLU A 507 -40.56 2.03 -21.67
N PHE A 508 -39.41 1.54 -21.20
CA PHE A 508 -38.51 2.31 -20.32
C PHE A 508 -38.00 3.58 -21.00
N ASN A 509 -37.69 3.54 -22.31
CA ASN A 509 -37.38 4.75 -23.08
C ASN A 509 -38.52 5.77 -23.03
N GLY A 510 -39.75 5.31 -23.23
CA GLY A 510 -40.95 6.15 -23.17
C GLY A 510 -41.11 6.80 -21.79
N GLU A 511 -40.90 6.06 -20.71
CA GLU A 511 -40.98 6.56 -19.34
C GLU A 511 -39.85 7.54 -18.99
N LEU A 512 -38.61 7.22 -19.35
CA LEU A 512 -37.46 8.11 -19.13
C LEU A 512 -37.67 9.45 -19.84
N ASN A 513 -38.17 9.45 -21.08
CA ASN A 513 -38.47 10.68 -21.82
C ASN A 513 -39.58 11.51 -21.15
N LYS A 514 -40.56 10.86 -20.50
CA LYS A 514 -41.60 11.56 -19.73
C LYS A 514 -41.01 12.19 -18.47
N LEU A 515 -40.26 11.41 -17.68
CA LEU A 515 -39.63 11.87 -16.45
C LEU A 515 -38.61 12.97 -16.71
N GLU A 516 -37.81 12.86 -17.77
CA GLU A 516 -36.85 13.88 -18.19
C GLU A 516 -37.54 15.24 -18.46
N LYS A 517 -38.67 15.23 -19.18
CA LYS A 517 -39.46 16.45 -19.42
C LYS A 517 -39.98 17.05 -18.12
N ILE A 518 -40.45 16.22 -17.19
CA ILE A 518 -40.94 16.66 -15.87
C ILE A 518 -39.78 17.25 -15.06
N ILE A 519 -38.61 16.60 -15.06
CA ILE A 519 -37.38 17.06 -14.39
C ILE A 519 -36.96 18.43 -14.91
N PHE A 520 -36.88 18.61 -16.23
CA PHE A 520 -36.50 19.89 -16.83
C PHE A 520 -37.51 20.99 -16.57
N SER A 521 -38.81 20.67 -16.60
CA SER A 521 -39.87 21.62 -16.25
C SER A 521 -39.77 22.06 -14.78
N THR A 522 -39.53 21.11 -13.87
CA THR A 522 -39.45 21.37 -12.43
C THR A 522 -38.16 22.11 -12.05
N ALA A 523 -37.04 21.79 -12.71
CA ALA A 523 -35.75 22.46 -12.52
C ALA A 523 -35.66 23.83 -13.22
N GLY A 524 -36.54 24.11 -14.18
CA GLY A 524 -36.57 25.33 -14.99
C GLY A 524 -35.38 25.49 -15.94
N GLU A 525 -34.61 24.43 -16.20
CA GLU A 525 -33.54 24.38 -17.20
C GLU A 525 -33.22 22.93 -17.59
N GLN A 526 -32.59 22.76 -18.74
CA GLN A 526 -32.06 21.46 -19.17
C GLN A 526 -30.64 21.27 -18.62
N PHE A 527 -30.35 20.05 -18.19
CA PHE A 527 -29.04 19.65 -17.68
C PHE A 527 -28.87 18.14 -17.81
N ASN A 528 -27.66 17.64 -17.65
CA ASN A 528 -27.41 16.21 -17.61
C ASN A 528 -27.82 15.64 -16.23
N ILE A 529 -28.97 14.96 -16.19
CA ILE A 529 -29.58 14.37 -14.98
C ILE A 529 -28.63 13.35 -14.31
N ASN A 530 -27.82 12.66 -15.12
CA ASN A 530 -26.86 11.67 -14.66
C ASN A 530 -25.53 12.28 -14.18
N SER A 531 -25.31 13.60 -14.36
CA SER A 531 -24.13 14.28 -13.85
C SER A 531 -24.32 14.74 -12.40
N PRO A 532 -23.63 14.14 -11.41
CA PRO A 532 -23.81 14.51 -10.00
C PRO A 532 -23.50 16.00 -9.74
N LYS A 533 -22.53 16.56 -10.48
CA LYS A 533 -22.13 17.96 -10.35
C LYS A 533 -23.21 18.92 -10.85
N GLN A 534 -23.81 18.64 -12.01
CA GLN A 534 -24.88 19.49 -12.54
C GLN A 534 -26.13 19.37 -11.69
N LEU A 535 -26.48 18.16 -11.26
CA LEU A 535 -27.60 17.95 -10.37
C LEU A 535 -27.42 18.65 -9.02
N ALA A 536 -26.23 18.59 -8.41
CA ALA A 536 -25.95 19.29 -7.16
C ALA A 536 -26.17 20.81 -7.30
N ARG A 537 -25.76 21.41 -8.43
CA ARG A 537 -26.02 22.83 -8.72
C ARG A 537 -27.52 23.14 -8.75
N ILE A 538 -28.33 22.30 -9.41
CA ILE A 538 -29.78 22.49 -9.47
C ILE A 538 -30.39 22.42 -8.07
N LEU A 539 -30.09 21.36 -7.32
CA LEU A 539 -30.73 21.11 -6.02
C LEU A 539 -30.32 22.13 -4.96
N PHE A 540 -29.03 22.44 -4.86
CA PHE A 540 -28.50 23.22 -3.73
C PHE A 540 -28.34 24.70 -4.07
N ASP A 541 -27.86 25.05 -5.26
CA ASP A 541 -27.61 26.45 -5.61
C ASP A 541 -28.87 27.13 -6.17
N LYS A 542 -29.62 26.45 -7.05
CA LYS A 542 -30.81 27.03 -7.71
C LYS A 542 -32.08 26.88 -6.89
N MET A 543 -32.36 25.66 -6.40
CA MET A 543 -33.56 25.38 -5.59
C MET A 543 -33.35 25.67 -4.10
N GLY A 544 -32.12 25.90 -3.65
CA GLY A 544 -31.83 26.24 -2.25
C GLY A 544 -32.11 25.12 -1.25
N LEU A 545 -32.14 23.85 -1.68
CA LEU A 545 -32.34 22.72 -0.77
C LEU A 545 -31.17 22.62 0.22
N THR A 546 -31.46 22.18 1.44
CA THR A 546 -30.42 22.06 2.48
C THR A 546 -29.52 20.85 2.19
N PRO A 547 -28.19 21.02 2.03
CA PRO A 547 -27.31 19.89 1.76
C PRO A 547 -27.19 18.93 2.95
N VAL A 548 -27.41 17.64 2.72
CA VAL A 548 -27.35 16.59 3.76
C VAL A 548 -25.92 16.10 4.02
N LYS A 549 -25.12 15.96 2.96
CA LYS A 549 -23.80 15.31 3.02
C LYS A 549 -22.80 15.95 2.05
N LYS A 550 -21.63 16.30 2.56
CA LYS A 550 -20.52 16.87 1.76
C LYS A 550 -19.48 15.80 1.43
N ILE A 551 -19.02 15.80 0.18
CA ILE A 551 -17.96 14.93 -0.34
C ILE A 551 -16.80 15.78 -0.90
N LYS A 552 -15.68 15.15 -1.26
CA LYS A 552 -14.48 15.86 -1.76
C LYS A 552 -14.76 16.76 -2.98
N THR A 553 -15.74 16.38 -3.80
CA THR A 553 -16.07 17.05 -5.07
C THR A 553 -17.27 18.00 -4.99
N GLY A 554 -17.87 18.19 -3.80
CA GLY A 554 -19.05 19.05 -3.61
C GLY A 554 -20.07 18.44 -2.65
N PHE A 555 -21.36 18.71 -2.87
CA PHE A 555 -22.44 18.06 -2.15
C PHE A 555 -22.84 16.76 -2.83
N SER A 556 -23.18 15.75 -2.05
CA SER A 556 -23.55 14.44 -2.58
C SER A 556 -24.98 14.45 -3.14
N THR A 557 -25.17 13.81 -4.28
CA THR A 557 -26.49 13.52 -4.88
C THR A 557 -26.69 12.01 -4.98
N GLY A 558 -26.14 11.25 -4.03
CA GLY A 558 -26.33 9.80 -3.95
C GLY A 558 -27.77 9.45 -3.58
N GLU A 559 -28.14 8.18 -3.79
CA GLU A 559 -29.48 7.66 -3.52
C GLU A 559 -29.95 7.99 -2.09
N GLU A 560 -29.13 7.67 -1.08
CA GLU A 560 -29.38 7.99 0.34
C GLU A 560 -29.73 9.48 0.56
N VAL A 561 -29.03 10.40 -0.12
CA VAL A 561 -29.25 11.84 0.02
C VAL A 561 -30.51 12.28 -0.69
N LEU A 562 -30.74 11.78 -1.91
CA LEU A 562 -31.93 12.12 -2.68
C LEU A 562 -33.21 11.62 -1.99
N THR A 563 -33.16 10.46 -1.32
CA THR A 563 -34.30 9.93 -0.54
C THR A 563 -34.70 10.86 0.60
N ILE A 564 -33.72 11.40 1.33
CA ILE A 564 -33.97 12.38 2.41
C ILE A 564 -34.54 13.68 1.82
N LEU A 565 -33.95 14.17 0.72
CA LEU A 565 -34.44 15.40 0.07
C LEU A 565 -35.85 15.23 -0.53
N ALA A 566 -36.21 14.01 -0.95
CA ALA A 566 -37.52 13.70 -1.52
C ALA A 566 -38.68 13.84 -0.52
N GLU A 567 -38.40 13.84 0.79
CA GLU A 567 -39.41 14.11 1.83
C GLU A 567 -39.91 15.57 1.79
N THR A 568 -39.09 16.48 1.27
CA THR A 568 -39.34 17.94 1.32
C THR A 568 -39.43 18.58 -0.06
N SER A 569 -39.05 17.88 -1.13
CA SER A 569 -39.04 18.40 -2.49
C SER A 569 -39.40 17.31 -3.50
N GLU A 570 -40.19 17.69 -4.52
CA GLU A 570 -40.68 16.75 -5.54
C GLU A 570 -39.61 16.35 -6.55
N LEU A 571 -38.67 17.25 -6.88
CA LEU A 571 -37.64 16.98 -7.89
C LEU A 571 -36.73 15.79 -7.52
N PRO A 572 -36.18 15.69 -6.29
CA PRO A 572 -35.43 14.50 -5.87
C PRO A 572 -36.20 13.18 -6.03
N LYS A 573 -37.52 13.18 -5.77
CA LYS A 573 -38.37 11.99 -5.93
C LYS A 573 -38.41 11.53 -7.39
N ILE A 574 -38.64 12.45 -8.32
CA ILE A 574 -38.70 12.16 -9.75
C ILE A 574 -37.33 11.71 -10.28
N ILE A 575 -36.24 12.25 -9.74
CA ILE A 575 -34.88 11.86 -10.11
C ILE A 575 -34.53 10.44 -9.63
N LEU A 576 -34.99 10.05 -8.44
CA LEU A 576 -34.82 8.68 -7.97
C LEU A 576 -35.51 7.69 -8.92
N GLU A 577 -36.76 7.98 -9.28
CA GLU A 577 -37.53 7.17 -10.24
C GLU A 577 -36.85 7.10 -11.61
N TYR A 578 -36.37 8.24 -12.13
CA TYR A 578 -35.59 8.29 -13.38
C TYR A 578 -34.34 7.41 -13.31
N ARG A 579 -33.61 7.44 -12.19
CA ARG A 579 -32.39 6.63 -12.02
C ARG A 579 -32.67 5.15 -11.89
N GLU A 580 -33.78 4.78 -11.23
CA GLU A 580 -34.22 3.41 -11.11
C GLU A 580 -34.53 2.81 -12.48
N ILE A 581 -35.38 3.49 -13.27
CA ILE A 581 -35.72 3.05 -14.63
C ILE A 581 -34.49 3.07 -15.54
N SER A 582 -33.63 4.09 -15.43
CA SER A 582 -32.39 4.16 -16.21
C SER A 582 -31.45 3.00 -15.89
N LYS A 583 -31.40 2.55 -14.63
CA LYS A 583 -30.59 1.40 -14.20
C LYS A 583 -31.18 0.10 -14.73
N LEU A 584 -32.49 -0.08 -14.62
CA LEU A 584 -33.20 -1.23 -15.18
C LEU A 584 -32.99 -1.36 -16.68
N LYS A 585 -33.05 -0.24 -17.41
CA LYS A 585 -32.80 -0.22 -18.86
C LYS A 585 -31.35 -0.53 -19.24
N SER A 586 -30.38 -0.15 -18.39
CA SER A 586 -28.96 -0.41 -18.63
C SER A 586 -28.51 -1.82 -18.29
N THR A 587 -29.30 -2.52 -17.47
CA THR A 587 -29.11 -3.93 -17.10
C THR A 587 -29.67 -4.81 -18.20
#